data_AF-B4CVT3-F1
#
_entry.id   AF-B4CVT3-F1
#
_cell.length_a   1.000
_cell.length_b   1.000
_cell.length_c   1.000
_cell.angle_alpha   90.00
_cell.angle_beta   90.00
_cell.angle_gamma   90.00
#
_symmetry.space_group_name_H-M   'P 1'
#
loop_
_entity.id
_entity.type
_entity.pdbx_description
1 polymer ?
#
loop_
_entity_poly.entity_id
_entity_poly.type
_entity_poly.pdbx_seq_one_letter_code
_entity_poly.pdbx_strand_id
1 'polypeptide(L)'
;MSPFVEMKRDVRENQIYRKTLLAQPAEFFEKYYGFVPNPIEKMHLVEKTIQATMAPRVFVNDIYRVKMRKCPPLVHLDLSRHDGQPITCWRDLQQIKNELVGPECEGVELFPAESRLVDTAHQYHLWVVEDAGFRFPFGYQNRVVLPEPVCTMSSGEDPLAALNDGPCIVGNWNCVAATN
;
A
#
# COMPACT_ATOMS: atom_id res chain seq x y z
N MET A 1 12.43 -11.16 9.65
CA MET A 1 12.46 -9.79 9.11
C MET A 1 12.89 -8.85 10.21
N SER A 2 13.93 -8.05 9.99
CA SER A 2 14.37 -7.05 10.96
C SER A 2 13.41 -5.85 10.99
N PRO A 3 13.38 -5.07 12.08
CA PRO A 3 12.64 -3.82 12.11
C PRO A 3 13.08 -2.86 11.00
N PHE A 4 12.15 -2.05 10.52
CA PHE A 4 12.37 -0.99 9.55
C PHE A 4 13.10 0.19 10.18
N VAL A 5 14.11 0.66 9.46
CA VAL A 5 14.81 1.91 9.76
C VAL A 5 14.44 2.93 8.69
N GLU A 6 14.05 4.13 9.12
CA GLU A 6 13.84 5.23 8.19
C GLU A 6 15.19 5.71 7.64
N MET A 7 15.33 5.69 6.32
CA MET A 7 16.46 6.28 5.64
C MET A 7 16.32 7.81 5.71
N LYS A 8 17.24 8.45 6.44
CA LYS A 8 17.37 9.91 6.39
C LYS A 8 17.69 10.33 4.97
N ARG A 9 16.83 11.18 4.40
CA ARG A 9 17.13 11.84 3.13
C ARG A 9 18.38 12.67 3.25
N ASP A 10 19.21 12.58 2.22
CA ASP A 10 20.27 13.53 2.04
C ASP A 10 19.68 14.87 1.56
N VAL A 11 19.92 15.93 2.32
CA VAL A 11 19.48 17.30 1.98
C VAL A 11 20.03 17.73 0.61
N ARG A 12 21.18 17.18 0.19
CA ARG A 12 21.78 17.42 -1.12
C ARG A 12 20.91 16.91 -2.26
N GLU A 13 20.18 15.81 -2.08
CA GLU A 13 19.26 15.31 -3.11
C GLU A 13 18.13 16.30 -3.38
N ASN A 14 17.57 16.92 -2.34
CA ASN A 14 16.54 17.96 -2.51
C ASN A 14 17.09 19.18 -3.26
N GLN A 15 18.36 19.53 -3.05
CA GLN A 15 19.02 20.60 -3.80
C GLN A 15 19.22 20.22 -5.27
N ILE A 16 19.55 18.95 -5.57
CA ILE A 16 19.67 18.43 -6.93
C ILE A 16 18.31 18.45 -7.61
N TYR A 17 17.26 17.91 -6.99
CA TYR A 17 15.89 17.95 -7.54
C TYR A 17 15.41 19.38 -7.79
N ARG A 18 15.64 20.30 -6.85
CA ARG A 18 15.31 21.72 -7.00
C ARG A 18 16.05 22.34 -8.18
N LYS A 19 17.37 22.10 -8.30
CA LYS A 19 18.19 22.60 -9.41
C LYS A 19 17.72 22.03 -10.75
N THR A 20 17.45 20.73 -10.82
CA THR A 20 17.00 20.05 -12.04
C THR A 20 15.63 20.55 -12.49
N LEU A 21 14.67 20.73 -11.57
CA LEU A 21 13.34 21.26 -11.90
C LEU A 21 13.41 22.73 -12.34
N LEU A 22 14.24 23.56 -11.69
CA LEU A 22 14.45 24.95 -12.09
C LEU A 22 15.16 25.08 -13.46
N ALA A 23 15.97 24.08 -13.83
CA ALA A 23 16.69 24.03 -15.09
C ALA A 23 15.86 23.47 -16.28
N GLN A 24 14.61 23.03 -16.04
CA GLN A 24 13.75 22.52 -17.11
C GLN A 24 13.41 23.63 -18.14
N PRO A 25 13.30 23.29 -19.44
CA PRO A 25 12.95 24.24 -20.48
C PRO A 25 11.52 24.77 -20.29
N ALA A 26 11.20 25.93 -20.88
CA ALA A 26 9.88 26.55 -20.79
C ALA A 26 8.75 25.60 -21.26
N GLU A 27 9.04 24.82 -22.29
CA GLU A 27 8.16 23.80 -22.90
C GLU A 27 7.68 22.75 -21.88
N PHE A 28 8.52 22.38 -20.90
CA PHE A 28 8.12 21.48 -19.81
C PHE A 28 6.98 22.10 -19.01
N PHE A 29 7.11 23.37 -18.64
CA PHE A 29 6.10 24.02 -17.82
C PHE A 29 4.79 24.27 -18.58
N GLU A 30 4.89 24.62 -19.86
CA GLU A 30 3.71 24.78 -20.72
C GLU A 30 2.96 23.45 -20.87
N LYS A 31 3.66 22.34 -21.09
CA LYS A 31 3.05 21.00 -21.19
C LYS A 31 2.36 20.54 -19.90
N TYR A 32 2.97 20.79 -18.74
CA TYR A 32 2.49 20.27 -17.45
C TYR A 32 1.54 21.21 -16.71
N TYR A 33 1.68 22.53 -16.88
CA TYR A 33 0.91 23.54 -16.15
C TYR A 33 0.08 24.45 -17.07
N GLY A 34 0.22 24.35 -18.39
CA GLY A 34 -0.54 25.14 -19.37
C GLY A 34 -0.08 26.58 -19.55
N PHE A 35 1.00 26.98 -18.88
CA PHE A 35 1.62 28.30 -19.01
C PHE A 35 3.11 28.25 -18.68
N VAL A 36 3.85 29.28 -19.12
CA VAL A 36 5.28 29.45 -18.78
C VAL A 36 5.40 30.40 -17.58
N PRO A 37 5.73 29.91 -16.38
CA PRO A 37 5.85 30.74 -15.18
C PRO A 37 7.06 31.68 -15.24
N ASN A 38 6.91 32.86 -14.64
CA ASN A 38 8.02 33.79 -14.41
C ASN A 38 9.02 33.24 -13.35
N PRO A 39 10.21 33.83 -13.13
CA PRO A 39 11.22 33.27 -12.21
C PRO A 39 10.74 33.06 -10.76
N ILE A 40 9.86 33.93 -10.25
CA ILE A 40 9.30 33.83 -8.89
C ILE A 40 8.23 32.73 -8.86
N GLU A 41 7.36 32.67 -9.87
CA GLU A 41 6.37 31.62 -10.03
C GLU A 41 7.01 30.26 -10.26
N LYS A 42 8.12 30.18 -11.00
CA LYS A 42 8.95 28.97 -11.15
C LYS A 42 9.46 28.50 -9.80
N MET A 43 9.99 29.42 -8.98
CA MET A 43 10.44 29.09 -7.63
C MET A 43 9.29 28.54 -6.78
N HIS A 44 8.13 29.21 -6.82
CA HIS A 44 6.95 28.82 -6.05
C HIS A 44 6.34 27.51 -6.53
N LEU A 45 6.30 27.26 -7.85
CA LEU A 45 5.85 26.00 -8.44
C LEU A 45 6.82 24.88 -8.14
N VAL A 46 8.12 25.11 -8.20
CA VAL A 46 9.11 24.10 -7.82
C VAL A 46 9.02 23.80 -6.32
N GLU A 47 8.84 24.80 -5.46
CA GLU A 47 8.63 24.59 -4.03
C GLU A 47 7.31 23.89 -3.74
N LYS A 48 6.22 24.30 -4.40
CA LYS A 48 4.90 23.65 -4.31
C LYS A 48 4.92 22.24 -4.88
N THR A 49 5.71 21.97 -5.91
CA THR A 49 5.91 20.63 -6.49
C THR A 49 6.81 19.81 -5.60
N ILE A 50 7.83 20.35 -4.94
CA ILE A 50 8.63 19.66 -3.92
C ILE A 50 7.80 19.40 -2.65
N GLN A 51 6.86 20.28 -2.32
CA GLN A 51 5.92 20.12 -1.20
C GLN A 51 4.78 19.16 -1.54
N ALA A 52 4.22 19.21 -2.74
CA ALA A 52 3.17 18.28 -3.21
C ALA A 52 3.76 16.90 -3.52
N THR A 53 5.00 16.89 -4.03
CA THR A 53 5.88 15.72 -4.09
C THR A 53 6.68 15.67 -2.79
N MET A 54 6.02 15.66 -1.62
CA MET A 54 6.68 15.21 -0.40
C MET A 54 7.29 13.86 -0.77
N ALA A 55 8.60 13.83 -1.01
CA ALA A 55 9.18 12.63 -1.55
C ALA A 55 8.83 11.49 -0.56
N PRO A 56 8.61 10.27 -1.04
CA PRO A 56 8.11 9.18 -0.19
C PRO A 56 9.10 8.86 0.94
N ARG A 57 8.70 8.95 2.22
CA ARG A 57 9.58 8.51 3.33
C ARG A 57 10.03 7.08 3.04
N VAL A 58 11.33 6.83 3.06
CA VAL A 58 11.87 5.52 2.67
C VAL A 58 12.24 4.76 3.93
N PHE A 59 11.68 3.58 4.09
CA PHE A 59 11.98 2.64 5.16
C PHE A 59 12.66 1.43 4.56
N VAL A 60 13.69 0.93 5.23
CA VAL A 60 14.41 -0.28 4.79
C VAL A 60 14.64 -1.22 5.96
N ASN A 61 14.66 -2.51 5.66
CA ASN A 61 15.16 -3.54 6.56
C ASN A 61 16.08 -4.49 5.77
N ASP A 62 16.33 -5.69 6.32
CA ASP A 62 17.18 -6.71 5.70
C ASP A 62 16.64 -7.26 4.36
N ILE A 63 15.33 -7.20 4.10
CA ILE A 63 14.69 -7.84 2.93
C ILE A 63 14.01 -6.83 2.01
N TYR A 64 13.37 -5.82 2.59
CA TYR A 64 12.43 -4.92 1.95
C TYR A 64 12.88 -3.47 2.00
N ARG A 65 12.46 -2.73 0.96
CA ARG A 65 12.45 -1.28 0.89
C ARG A 65 11.02 -0.83 0.65
N VAL A 66 10.54 0.06 1.50
CA VAL A 66 9.18 0.60 1.47
C VAL A 66 9.22 2.12 1.31
N LYS A 67 8.54 2.62 0.28
CA LYS A 67 8.31 4.04 0.02
C LYS A 67 6.92 4.41 0.54
N MET A 68 6.87 5.24 1.56
CA MET A 68 5.63 5.70 2.19
C MET A 68 5.25 7.11 1.73
N ARG A 69 4.06 7.24 1.13
CA ARG A 69 3.46 8.52 0.72
C ARG A 69 2.20 8.76 1.55
N LYS A 70 2.07 9.95 2.11
CA LYS A 70 0.81 10.39 2.72
C LYS A 70 -0.12 10.87 1.62
N CYS A 71 -1.31 10.28 1.54
CA CYS A 71 -2.37 10.65 0.61
C CYS A 71 -3.71 10.70 1.37
N PRO A 72 -3.89 11.64 2.33
CA PRO A 72 -5.03 11.62 3.24
C PRO A 72 -6.37 11.45 2.50
N PRO A 73 -7.26 10.56 2.97
CA PRO A 73 -7.22 9.84 4.26
C PRO A 73 -6.36 8.56 4.28
N LEU A 74 -5.60 8.29 3.21
CA LEU A 74 -4.82 7.08 3.04
C LEU A 74 -3.31 7.32 3.21
N VAL A 75 -2.59 6.23 3.47
CA VAL A 75 -1.15 6.10 3.28
C VAL A 75 -0.91 5.07 2.20
N HIS A 76 -0.11 5.45 1.21
CA HIS A 76 0.33 4.56 0.15
C HIS A 76 1.72 4.03 0.50
N LEU A 77 1.82 2.72 0.67
CA LEU A 77 3.06 1.97 0.78
C LEU A 77 3.40 1.32 -0.57
N ASP A 78 4.57 1.64 -1.09
CA ASP A 78 5.15 1.05 -2.30
C ASP A 78 6.32 0.17 -1.87
N LEU A 79 6.13 -1.14 -2.04
CA LEU A 79 6.98 -2.18 -1.47
C LEU A 79 7.79 -2.86 -2.56
N SER A 80 9.08 -3.09 -2.28
CA SER A 80 9.99 -3.83 -3.14
C SER A 80 10.96 -4.65 -2.29
N ARG A 81 11.39 -5.81 -2.78
CA ARG A 81 12.51 -6.56 -2.20
C ARG A 81 13.84 -6.02 -2.72
N HIS A 82 14.90 -6.11 -1.92
CA HIS A 82 16.25 -5.71 -2.34
C HIS A 82 16.80 -6.61 -3.45
N ASP A 83 16.43 -7.89 -3.46
CA ASP A 83 16.82 -8.89 -4.46
C ASP A 83 16.00 -8.82 -5.76
N GLY A 84 15.00 -7.93 -5.83
CA GLY A 84 14.11 -7.78 -6.96
C GLY A 84 13.13 -8.93 -7.18
N GLN A 85 13.06 -9.92 -6.28
CA GLN A 85 12.11 -11.03 -6.38
C GLN A 85 10.67 -10.57 -6.03
N PRO A 86 9.64 -11.33 -6.45
CA PRO A 86 8.27 -11.08 -6.02
C PRO A 86 8.07 -11.31 -4.51
N ILE A 87 7.06 -10.66 -3.96
CA ILE A 87 6.61 -10.88 -2.58
C ILE A 87 5.59 -12.03 -2.61
N THR A 88 5.94 -13.15 -1.99
CA THR A 88 5.11 -14.38 -2.03
C THR A 88 4.32 -14.63 -0.74
N CYS A 89 4.72 -14.01 0.38
CA CYS A 89 4.11 -14.20 1.69
C CYS A 89 3.26 -13.00 2.09
N TRP A 90 1.94 -13.15 2.14
CA TRP A 90 1.03 -12.08 2.56
C TRP A 90 1.29 -11.60 4.01
N ARG A 91 1.83 -12.47 4.87
CA ARG A 91 2.15 -12.12 6.26
C ARG A 91 3.22 -11.04 6.34
N ASP A 92 4.10 -10.98 5.36
CA ASP A 92 5.12 -9.93 5.27
C ASP A 92 4.44 -8.58 5.03
N LEU A 93 3.48 -8.51 4.09
CA LEU A 93 2.69 -7.30 3.83
C LEU A 93 1.91 -6.86 5.09
N GLN A 94 1.31 -7.81 5.81
CA GLN A 94 0.62 -7.53 7.08
C GLN A 94 1.59 -6.97 8.14
N GLN A 95 2.77 -7.58 8.29
CA GLN A 95 3.77 -7.14 9.25
C GLN A 95 4.30 -5.74 8.90
N ILE A 96 4.57 -5.48 7.62
CA ILE A 96 5.02 -4.16 7.12
C ILE A 96 3.99 -3.08 7.43
N LYS A 97 2.70 -3.34 7.13
CA LYS A 97 1.60 -2.42 7.48
C LYS A 97 1.53 -2.17 8.97
N ASN A 98 1.57 -3.24 9.78
CA ASN A 98 1.49 -3.16 11.23
C ASN A 98 2.61 -2.28 11.81
N GLU A 99 3.81 -2.44 11.28
CA GLU A 99 5.00 -1.73 11.75
C GLU A 99 5.06 -0.26 11.30
N LEU A 100 4.68 0.03 10.04
CA LEU A 100 4.84 1.37 9.47
C LEU A 100 3.63 2.29 9.68
N VAL A 101 2.41 1.74 9.74
CA VAL A 101 1.17 2.52 9.86
C VAL A 101 0.49 2.24 11.19
N GLY A 102 0.34 0.98 11.55
CA GLY A 102 -0.23 0.57 12.83
C GLY A 102 -0.95 -0.78 12.74
N PRO A 103 -1.00 -1.56 13.84
CA PRO A 103 -1.60 -2.89 13.84
C PRO A 103 -3.11 -2.88 13.55
N GLU A 104 -3.82 -1.87 14.05
CA GLU A 104 -5.29 -1.74 13.95
C GLU A 104 -5.79 -1.03 12.68
N CYS A 105 -4.88 -0.49 11.87
CA CYS A 105 -5.25 0.16 10.60
C CYS A 105 -5.53 -0.91 9.54
N GLU A 106 -6.53 -0.69 8.68
CA GLU A 106 -6.82 -1.60 7.57
C GLU A 106 -6.16 -1.13 6.28
N GLY A 107 -5.65 -2.10 5.50
CA GLY A 107 -5.02 -1.84 4.21
C GLY A 107 -5.49 -2.80 3.14
N VAL A 108 -5.51 -2.31 1.91
CA VAL A 108 -5.91 -3.08 0.73
C VAL A 108 -4.83 -3.02 -0.35
N GLU A 109 -4.62 -4.15 -1.00
CA GLU A 109 -3.87 -4.22 -2.24
C GLU A 109 -4.85 -4.06 -3.40
N LEU A 110 -4.61 -3.07 -4.25
CA LEU A 110 -5.47 -2.80 -5.40
C LEU A 110 -4.95 -3.55 -6.62
N PHE A 111 -5.74 -4.47 -7.15
CA PHE A 111 -5.57 -5.01 -8.49
C PHE A 111 -6.28 -4.06 -9.47
N PRO A 112 -5.53 -3.26 -10.24
CA PRO A 112 -6.11 -2.20 -11.04
C PRO A 112 -6.84 -2.76 -12.26
N ALA A 113 -7.79 -2.00 -12.82
CA ALA A 113 -8.34 -2.32 -14.13
C ALA A 113 -7.22 -2.36 -15.20
N GLU A 114 -7.34 -3.26 -16.18
CA GLU A 114 -6.29 -3.50 -17.18
C GLU A 114 -5.80 -2.22 -17.88
N SER A 115 -6.71 -1.28 -18.19
CA SER A 115 -6.41 -0.01 -18.87
C SER A 115 -5.53 0.95 -18.07
N ARG A 116 -5.28 0.67 -16.79
CA ARG A 116 -4.44 1.47 -15.88
C ARG A 116 -3.38 0.62 -15.19
N LEU A 117 -3.18 -0.62 -15.64
CA LEU A 117 -2.14 -1.51 -15.11
C LEU A 117 -0.78 -0.87 -15.36
N VAL A 118 0.06 -0.89 -14.33
CA VAL A 118 1.47 -0.49 -14.42
C VAL A 118 2.28 -1.66 -13.89
N ASP A 119 2.83 -2.46 -14.81
CA ASP A 119 3.69 -3.60 -14.50
C ASP A 119 5.10 -3.35 -15.05
N THR A 120 5.92 -2.67 -14.26
CA THR A 120 7.30 -2.31 -14.65
C THR A 120 8.36 -3.00 -13.81
N ALA A 121 7.96 -3.58 -12.68
CA ALA A 121 8.83 -4.23 -11.70
C ALA A 121 7.99 -5.04 -10.72
N HIS A 122 8.64 -5.92 -9.94
CA HIS A 122 8.04 -6.61 -8.80
C HIS A 122 7.80 -5.64 -7.63
N GLN A 123 6.88 -4.69 -7.83
CA GLN A 123 6.46 -3.68 -6.88
C GLN A 123 5.01 -3.89 -6.49
N TYR A 124 4.73 -3.75 -5.20
CA TYR A 124 3.43 -3.99 -4.61
C TYR A 124 2.92 -2.69 -3.98
N HIS A 125 1.62 -2.44 -4.08
CA HIS A 125 1.00 -1.19 -3.68
C HIS A 125 -0.08 -1.43 -2.63
N LEU A 126 0.23 -1.11 -1.38
CA LEU A 126 -0.72 -1.20 -0.28
C LEU A 126 -1.27 0.18 0.05
N TRP A 127 -2.59 0.29 0.08
CA TRP A 127 -3.33 1.49 0.45
C TRP A 127 -3.94 1.29 1.83
N VAL A 128 -3.44 2.04 2.81
CA VAL A 128 -3.80 1.88 4.23
C VAL A 128 -4.58 3.09 4.70
N VAL A 129 -5.69 2.88 5.39
CA VAL A 129 -6.44 3.99 6.02
C VAL A 129 -5.74 4.36 7.33
N GLU A 130 -5.41 5.64 7.52
CA GLU A 130 -4.69 6.09 8.73
C GLU A 130 -5.56 6.00 10.01
N ASP A 131 -6.89 6.05 9.86
CA ASP A 131 -7.83 5.88 10.97
C ASP A 131 -7.90 4.42 11.44
N ALA A 132 -7.41 4.16 12.65
CA ALA A 132 -7.44 2.84 13.28
C ALA A 132 -8.87 2.34 13.61
N GLY A 133 -9.86 3.24 13.67
CA GLY A 133 -11.27 2.89 13.87
C GLY A 133 -11.99 2.52 12.58
N PHE A 134 -11.42 2.83 11.41
CA PHE A 134 -12.04 2.53 10.12
C PHE A 134 -12.05 1.02 9.84
N ARG A 135 -13.18 0.53 9.32
CA ARG A 135 -13.31 -0.84 8.80
C ARG A 135 -13.88 -0.79 7.40
N PHE A 136 -13.27 -1.49 6.46
CA PHE A 136 -13.81 -1.68 5.12
C PHE A 136 -15.17 -2.40 5.22
N PRO A 137 -16.11 -2.10 4.31
CA PRO A 137 -17.42 -2.76 4.29
C PRO A 137 -17.35 -4.22 3.77
N PHE A 138 -16.17 -4.85 3.81
CA PHE A 138 -15.90 -6.21 3.36
C PHE A 138 -14.79 -6.83 4.21
N GLY A 139 -14.64 -8.16 4.12
CA GLY A 139 -13.70 -8.93 4.93
C GLY A 139 -14.33 -9.51 6.18
N TYR A 140 -13.51 -10.19 6.98
CA TYR A 140 -13.95 -10.84 8.22
C TYR A 140 -14.03 -9.83 9.37
N GLN A 141 -15.14 -9.84 10.11
CA GLN A 141 -15.35 -8.95 11.25
C GLN A 141 -14.66 -9.41 12.53
N ASN A 142 -14.33 -10.70 12.62
CA ASN A 142 -13.76 -11.32 13.80
C ASN A 142 -12.42 -11.97 13.47
N ARG A 143 -11.44 -11.87 14.38
CA ARG A 143 -10.14 -12.54 14.26
C ARG A 143 -10.29 -14.04 14.52
N VAL A 144 -10.01 -14.85 13.51
CA VAL A 144 -9.92 -16.32 13.62
C VAL A 144 -8.53 -16.75 13.14
N VAL A 145 -7.75 -17.37 14.01
CA VAL A 145 -6.40 -17.86 13.70
C VAL A 145 -6.26 -19.27 14.23
N LEU A 146 -5.95 -20.21 13.33
CA LEU A 146 -5.67 -21.60 13.65
C LEU A 146 -4.15 -21.81 13.76
N PRO A 147 -3.69 -22.74 14.60
CA PRO A 147 -2.27 -23.06 14.70
C PRO A 147 -1.73 -23.66 13.39
N GLU A 148 -2.56 -24.41 12.66
CA GLU A 148 -2.23 -24.99 11.36
C GLU A 148 -3.34 -24.75 10.34
N PRO A 149 -3.00 -24.57 9.04
CA PRO A 149 -3.99 -24.37 8.00
C PRO A 149 -4.81 -25.65 7.78
N VAL A 150 -6.12 -25.50 7.64
CA VAL A 150 -7.00 -26.61 7.24
C VAL A 150 -6.75 -26.90 5.77
N CYS A 151 -6.16 -28.06 5.46
CA CYS A 151 -6.12 -28.56 4.09
C CYS A 151 -7.53 -29.00 3.69
N THR A 152 -8.19 -28.21 2.85
CA THR A 152 -9.41 -28.67 2.18
C THR A 152 -9.00 -29.72 1.16
N MET A 153 -9.19 -30.99 1.51
CA MET A 153 -9.00 -32.10 0.59
C MET A 153 -9.97 -31.92 -0.59
N SER A 154 -9.46 -32.01 -1.83
CA SER A 154 -10.28 -31.89 -3.04
C SER A 154 -11.04 -33.17 -3.39
N SER A 155 -10.98 -34.20 -2.55
CA SER A 155 -11.75 -35.43 -2.71
C SER A 155 -13.07 -35.29 -1.98
N GLY A 156 -14.18 -35.51 -2.69
CA GLY A 156 -15.57 -35.40 -2.20
C GLY A 156 -15.98 -36.41 -1.13
N GLU A 157 -15.15 -36.64 -0.13
CA GLU A 157 -15.52 -37.30 1.11
C GLU A 157 -15.60 -36.22 2.19
N ASP A 158 -16.83 -35.90 2.57
CA ASP A 158 -17.12 -34.97 3.65
C ASP A 158 -16.65 -35.59 4.99
N PRO A 159 -15.59 -35.06 5.63
CA PRO A 159 -15.13 -35.58 6.92
C PRO A 159 -16.12 -35.24 8.05
N LEU A 160 -17.06 -34.31 7.82
CA LEU A 160 -18.06 -33.90 8.81
C LEU A 160 -19.26 -34.84 8.91
N ALA A 161 -19.41 -35.81 8.00
CA ALA A 161 -20.44 -36.84 8.15
C ALA A 161 -20.27 -37.69 9.42
N ALA A 162 -19.06 -37.74 10.00
CA ALA A 162 -18.75 -38.48 11.22
C ALA A 162 -18.86 -37.67 12.53
N LEU A 163 -19.14 -36.35 12.47
CA LEU A 163 -19.15 -35.45 13.64
C LEU A 163 -20.54 -34.90 13.99
N ASN A 164 -21.61 -35.62 13.62
CA ASN A 164 -23.00 -35.19 13.76
C ASN A 164 -23.60 -35.20 15.19
N ASP A 165 -22.78 -35.25 16.26
CA ASP A 165 -23.27 -35.27 17.64
C ASP A 165 -22.91 -33.99 18.43
N GLY A 166 -23.01 -32.81 17.81
CA GLY A 166 -22.84 -31.52 18.50
C GLY A 166 -23.62 -30.38 17.84
N PRO A 167 -24.17 -29.42 18.62
CA PRO A 167 -25.05 -28.40 18.07
C PRO A 167 -24.27 -27.46 17.15
N CYS A 168 -24.63 -27.47 15.86
CA CYS A 168 -24.12 -26.57 14.83
C CYS A 168 -24.35 -25.11 15.25
N ILE A 169 -23.28 -24.36 15.49
CA ILE A 169 -23.37 -22.89 15.50
C ILE A 169 -23.44 -22.45 14.04
N VAL A 170 -24.67 -22.28 13.54
CA VAL A 170 -24.94 -21.71 12.23
C VAL A 170 -24.52 -20.24 12.26
N GLY A 171 -23.32 -19.96 11.78
CA GLY A 171 -22.86 -18.60 11.51
C GLY A 171 -23.71 -18.00 10.38
N ASN A 172 -24.50 -17.00 10.73
CA ASN A 172 -25.44 -16.35 9.82
C ASN A 172 -24.66 -15.50 8.79
N TRP A 173 -24.35 -16.07 7.62
CA TRP A 173 -23.81 -15.34 6.47
C TRP A 173 -24.93 -14.62 5.73
N ASN A 174 -25.44 -13.53 6.32
CA ASN A 174 -26.29 -12.61 5.58
C ASN A 174 -25.42 -11.70 4.70
N CYS A 175 -25.17 -12.15 3.47
CA CYS A 175 -24.95 -11.23 2.36
C CYS A 175 -26.27 -10.48 2.15
N VAL A 176 -26.37 -9.26 2.68
CA VAL A 176 -27.48 -8.36 2.36
C VAL A 176 -27.34 -8.00 0.88
N ALA A 177 -28.18 -8.61 0.05
CA ALA A 177 -28.38 -8.20 -1.33
C ALA A 177 -28.79 -6.73 -1.33
N ALA A 178 -27.98 -5.88 -1.97
CA ALA A 178 -28.41 -4.54 -2.33
C ALA A 178 -29.55 -4.65 -3.34
N THR A 179 -30.77 -4.33 -2.92
CA THR A 179 -31.88 -4.04 -3.83
C THR A 179 -31.78 -2.57 -4.28
N ASN A 180 -31.97 -2.39 -5.59
CA ASN A 180 -31.97 -1.14 -6.37
C ASN A 180 -32.59 0.09 -5.70
#